data_AF-A0A0R3U1U6-F1
#
_entry.id   AF-A0A0R3U1U6-F1
#
_cell.length_a   1.000
_cell.length_b   1.000
_cell.length_c   1.000
_cell.angle_alpha   90.00
_cell.angle_beta   90.00
_cell.angle_gamma   90.00
#
_symmetry.space_group_name_H-M   'P 1'
#
loop_
_entity.id
_entity.type
_entity.pdbx_description
1 polymer ?
#
loop_
_entity_poly.entity_id
_entity_poly.type
_entity_poly.pdbx_seq_one_letter_code
_entity_poly.pdbx_strand_id
1 'polypeptide(L)' 'MLQKHEGLDAEGQDYEDSAKRQIKKHVEEIRQFFREDALGRKIVSLFKELIGLLQSAKQKARSALRAHVKKLIKEEDDD' A
#
# COMPACT_ATOMS: atom_id res chain seq x y z
N MET A 1 44.21 20.24 -16.49
CA MET A 1 42.80 20.59 -16.74
C MET A 1 41.92 19.42 -16.28
N LEU A 2 41.35 19.51 -15.09
CA LEU A 2 40.32 18.58 -14.60
C LEU A 2 39.38 19.41 -13.71
N GLN A 3 38.37 20.02 -14.32
CA GLN A 3 37.33 20.76 -13.59
C GLN A 3 35.94 20.54 -14.19
N LYS A 4 35.78 19.55 -15.07
CA LYS A 4 34.53 19.31 -15.81
C LYS A 4 33.69 18.13 -15.33
N HIS A 5 34.11 17.37 -14.32
CA HIS A 5 33.38 16.17 -13.90
C HIS A 5 32.49 16.37 -12.66
N GLU A 6 32.74 17.37 -11.81
CA GLU A 6 31.99 17.57 -10.56
C GLU A 6 30.72 18.43 -10.72
N GLY A 7 30.62 19.25 -11.78
CA GLY A 7 29.48 20.17 -11.96
C GLY A 7 28.20 19.50 -12.48
N LEU A 8 28.32 18.46 -13.31
CA LEU A 8 27.17 17.74 -13.88
C LEU A 8 26.45 16.87 -12.85
N ASP A 9 27.20 16.30 -11.90
CA ASP A 9 26.65 15.44 -10.84
C ASP A 9 25.92 16.27 -9.77
N ALA A 10 26.41 17.48 -9.47
CA ALA A 10 25.80 18.40 -8.51
C ALA A 10 24.46 18.98 -9.01
N GLU A 11 24.36 19.39 -10.28
CA GLU A 11 23.11 19.90 -10.86
C GLU A 11 22.05 18.79 -11.01
N GLY A 12 22.48 17.57 -11.37
CA GLY A 12 21.59 16.40 -11.40
C GLY A 12 21.04 16.04 -10.02
N GLN A 13 21.88 16.12 -8.99
CA GLN A 13 21.50 15.85 -7.60
C GLN A 13 20.54 16.91 -7.03
N ASP A 14 20.75 18.19 -7.34
CA ASP A 14 19.83 19.27 -6.92
C ASP A 14 18.45 19.16 -7.58
N TYR A 15 18.39 18.75 -8.85
CA TYR A 15 17.13 18.49 -9.55
C TYR A 15 16.36 17.32 -8.91
N GLU A 16 17.05 16.22 -8.61
CA GLU A 16 16.45 15.06 -7.95
C GLU A 16 15.92 15.42 -6.55
N ASP A 17 16.67 16.20 -5.77
CA ASP A 17 16.25 16.64 -4.45
C ASP A 17 15.08 17.63 -4.51
N SER A 18 15.03 18.50 -5.52
CA SER A 18 13.87 19.36 -5.78
C SER A 18 12.61 18.56 -6.13
N ALA A 19 12.73 17.56 -7.00
CA ALA A 19 11.61 16.68 -7.35
C ALA A 19 11.09 15.90 -6.13
N LYS A 20 12.00 15.33 -5.33
CA LYS A 20 11.65 14.64 -4.07
C LYS A 20 10.92 15.56 -3.09
N ARG A 21 11.36 16.81 -2.94
CA ARG A 21 10.70 17.81 -2.08
C ARG A 21 9.28 18.12 -2.55
N GLN A 22 9.07 18.29 -3.85
CA GLN A 22 7.73 18.54 -4.41
C GLN A 22 6.79 17.35 -4.23
N ILE A 23 7.28 16.13 -4.50
CA ILE A 23 6.50 14.90 -4.27
C ILE A 23 6.12 14.79 -2.79
N LYS A 24 7.07 14.99 -1.88
CA LYS A 24 6.81 14.93 -0.44
C LYS A 24 5.73 15.94 -0.03
N LYS A 25 5.81 17.18 -0.53
CA LYS A 25 4.80 18.21 -0.26
C LYS A 25 3.40 17.79 -0.72
N HIS A 26 3.27 17.30 -1.95
CA HIS A 26 1.98 16.84 -2.45
C HIS A 26 1.43 15.63 -1.68
N VAL A 27 2.30 14.71 -1.26
CA VAL A 27 1.90 13.59 -0.40
C VAL A 27 1.41 14.08 0.95
N GLU A 28 2.05 15.10 1.54
CA GLU A 28 1.62 15.72 2.79
C GLU A 28 0.26 16.41 2.64
N GLU A 29 0.03 17.16 1.56
CA GLU A 29 -1.26 17.80 1.25
C GLU A 29 -2.39 16.77 1.10
N ILE A 30 -2.15 15.70 0.33
CA ILE A 30 -3.11 14.61 0.16
C ILE A 30 -3.40 13.92 1.49
N ARG A 31 -2.35 13.65 2.28
CA ARG A 31 -2.48 13.04 3.60
C ARG A 31 -3.27 13.94 4.56
N GLN A 32 -3.05 15.25 4.51
CA GLN A 32 -3.79 16.22 5.30
C GLN A 32 -5.27 16.27 4.89
N PHE A 33 -5.56 16.27 3.59
CA PHE A 33 -6.94 16.17 3.07
C PHE A 33 -7.67 14.95 3.66
N PHE A 34 -7.08 13.75 3.59
CA PHE A 34 -7.73 12.56 4.14
C PHE A 34 -7.91 12.57 5.67
N ARG A 35 -7.15 13.41 6.39
CA ARG A 35 -7.20 13.52 7.85
C ARG A 35 -8.16 14.61 8.34
N GLU A 36 -8.07 15.79 7.74
CA GLU A 36 -8.69 17.02 8.24
C GLU A 36 -9.93 17.44 7.45
N ASP A 37 -10.03 17.06 6.18
CA ASP A 37 -11.20 17.35 5.35
C ASP A 37 -12.37 16.38 5.64
N ALA A 38 -13.59 16.89 5.59
CA ALA A 38 -14.80 16.10 5.84
C ALA A 38 -15.02 15.00 4.77
N LEU A 39 -14.77 15.31 3.49
CA LEU A 39 -14.84 14.33 2.40
C LEU A 39 -13.71 13.32 2.51
N GLY A 40 -12.49 13.80 2.80
CA GLY A 40 -11.33 12.95 3.04
C GLY A 40 -11.58 11.89 4.13
N ARG A 41 -12.11 12.31 5.29
CA ARG A 41 -12.48 11.39 6.37
C ARG A 41 -13.57 10.39 5.97
N LYS A 42 -14.55 10.82 5.17
CA LYS A 42 -15.62 9.93 4.68
C LYS A 42 -15.06 8.83 3.77
N ILE A 43 -14.14 9.19 2.87
CA ILE A 43 -13.44 8.23 2.02
C ILE A 43 -12.66 7.22 2.87
N VAL A 44 -11.92 7.69 3.88
CA VAL A 44 -11.19 6.81 4.81
C VAL A 44 -12.14 5.84 5.54
N SER A 45 -13.32 6.29 5.95
CA SER A 45 -14.34 5.42 6.58
C SER A 45 -14.79 4.30 5.63
N LEU A 46 -15.13 4.64 4.39
CA LEU A 46 -15.57 3.67 3.38
C LEU A 46 -14.48 2.62 3.10
N PHE A 47 -13.21 3.04 3.02
CA PHE A 47 -12.10 2.10 2.84
C PHE A 47 -11.94 1.15 4.04
N LYS A 48 -12.13 1.62 5.28
CA LYS A 48 -12.07 0.76 6.46
C LYS A 48 -13.19 -0.30 6.44
N GLU A 49 -14.40 0.09 6.06
CA GLU A 49 -15.53 -0.84 5.90
C GLU A 49 -15.23 -1.88 4.80
N LEU A 50 -14.70 -1.45 3.66
CA LEU A 50 -14.29 -2.33 2.57
C LEU A 50 -13.22 -3.33 3.02
N ILE A 51 -12.19 -2.87 3.75
CA ILE A 51 -11.15 -3.74 4.31
C ILE A 51 -11.77 -4.76 5.26
N GLY A 52 -12.72 -4.36 6.10
CA GLY A 52 -13.44 -5.28 7.00
C GLY A 52 -14.20 -6.37 6.24
N LEU A 53 -14.86 -6.01 5.13
CA LEU A 53 -15.53 -6.97 4.26
C LEU A 53 -14.54 -7.94 3.61
N LEU A 54 -13.41 -7.44 3.09
CA LEU A 54 -12.37 -8.25 2.47
C LEU A 54 -11.71 -9.19 3.47
N GLN A 55 -11.46 -8.75 4.70
CA GLN A 55 -10.94 -9.61 5.77
C GLN A 55 -11.92 -10.73 6.10
N SER A 56 -13.21 -10.40 6.17
CA SER A 56 -14.27 -11.40 6.42
C SER A 56 -14.34 -12.42 5.27
N ALA A 57 -14.27 -11.95 4.02
CA ALA A 57 -14.22 -12.82 2.85
C ALA A 57 -12.99 -13.73 2.86
N LYS A 58 -11.80 -13.18 3.19
CA LYS A 58 -10.56 -13.94 3.33
C LYS A 58 -10.65 -15.03 4.40
N GLN A 59 -11.27 -14.75 5.54
CA GLN A 59 -11.45 -15.74 6.61
C GLN A 59 -12.40 -16.86 6.18
N LYS A 60 -13.50 -16.52 5.49
CA LYS A 60 -14.42 -17.52 4.91
C LYS A 60 -13.71 -18.41 3.89
N ALA A 61 -12.96 -17.81 2.96
CA ALA A 61 -12.17 -18.56 1.97
C ALA A 61 -11.14 -19.48 2.63
N ARG A 62 -10.41 -19.00 3.64
CA ARG A 62 -9.46 -19.82 4.41
C ARG A 62 -10.14 -20.98 5.15
N SER A 63 -11.32 -20.74 5.72
CA SER A 63 -12.07 -21.77 6.45
C SER A 63 -12.60 -22.84 5.50
N ALA A 64 -13.14 -22.43 4.35
CA ALA A 64 -13.60 -23.35 3.31
C ALA A 64 -12.43 -24.19 2.77
N LEU A 65 -11.28 -23.57 2.49
CA LEU A 65 -10.08 -24.27 2.04
C LEU A 65 -9.57 -25.26 3.10
N ARG A 66 -9.51 -24.86 4.38
CA ARG A 66 -9.14 -25.77 5.48
C ARG A 66 -10.09 -26.95 5.60
N ALA A 67 -11.40 -26.72 5.46
CA ALA A 67 -12.39 -27.78 5.50
C ALA A 67 -12.20 -28.76 4.32
N HIS A 68 -11.94 -28.24 3.12
CA HIS A 68 -11.64 -29.07 1.95
C HIS A 68 -10.37 -29.90 2.12
N VAL A 69 -9.26 -29.29 2.55
CA VAL A 69 -8.00 -30.02 2.79
C VAL A 69 -8.18 -31.07 3.89
N LYS A 70 -8.87 -30.74 4.98
CA LYS A 70 -9.14 -31.72 6.06
C LYS A 70 -10.01 -32.88 5.58
N LYS A 71 -10.97 -32.62 4.68
CA LYS A 71 -11.79 -33.68 4.07
C LYS A 71 -10.92 -34.61 3.22
N LEU A 72 -10.06 -34.04 2.37
CA LEU A 72 -9.15 -34.81 1.52
C LEU A 72 -8.21 -35.72 2.32
N ILE A 73 -7.56 -35.20 3.36
CA ILE A 73 -6.65 -35.99 4.22
C ILE A 73 -7.40 -37.16 4.88
N LYS A 74 -8.64 -36.91 5.33
CA LYS A 74 -9.42 -37.92 6.03
C LYS A 74 -9.95 -39.02 5.09
N GLU A 75 -10.16 -38.71 3.82
CA GLU A 75 -10.52 -39.69 2.79
C GLU A 75 -9.30 -40.53 2.35
N GLU A 76 -8.06 -40.03 2.50
CA GLU A 76 -6.83 -40.79 2.21
C GLU A 76 -6.39 -41.75 3.34
N ASP A 77 -6.85 -41.55 4.58
CA ASP A 77 -6.52 -42.41 5.74
C ASP A 77 -7.48 -43.62 5.91
N ASP A 78 -8.56 -43.70 5.12
CA ASP A 78 -9.61 -44.75 5.19
C ASP A 78 -9.46 -45.85 4.09
N ASP A 79 -8.37 -45.85 3.31
CA ASP A 79 -7.95 -46.92 2.35
C ASP A 79 -6.67 -47.66 2.85
#